data_AF-A0A5M6A0U0-F1
#
_entry.id   AF-A0A5M6A0U0-F1
#
_cell.length_a   1.000
_cell.length_b   1.000
_cell.length_c   1.000
_cell.angle_alpha   90.00
_cell.angle_beta   90.00
_cell.angle_gamma   90.00
#
_symmetry.space_group_name_H-M   'P 1'
#
loop_
_entity.id
_entity.type
_entity.pdbx_description
1 polymer ?
#
loop_
_entity_poly.entity_id
_entity_poly.type
_entity_poly.pdbx_seq_one_letter_code
_entity_poly.pdbx_strand_id
1 'polypeptide(L)'
;MKIHEFDPVIYPRKLWVAVSTDTFSDRFEGVSEWDDTADAIVDCVRDKQRNLGGILVRYESKNAITIANIAHESSHIAMNIFDYIGAKVDLANQETFSYLVGWIADCINQVRTGKFKD
;
A
#
# COMPACT_ATOMS: atom_id res chain seq x y z
N MET A 1 8.54 -13.83 7.84
CA MET A 1 7.49 -13.17 7.04
C MET A 1 8.13 -12.38 5.90
N LYS A 2 7.42 -12.16 4.79
CA LYS A 2 7.96 -11.46 3.60
C LYS A 2 7.21 -10.15 3.38
N ILE A 3 7.95 -9.05 3.27
CA ILE A 3 7.45 -7.76 2.79
C ILE A 3 7.68 -7.74 1.27
N HIS A 4 6.63 -7.49 0.49
CA HIS A 4 6.70 -7.35 -0.96
C HIS A 4 6.80 -5.87 -1.31
N GLU A 5 7.71 -5.51 -2.21
CA GLU A 5 7.95 -4.13 -2.61
C GLU A 5 7.61 -3.93 -4.09
N PHE A 6 6.94 -2.82 -4.38
CA PHE A 6 6.56 -2.42 -5.71
C PHE A 6 6.95 -0.96 -5.94
N ASP A 7 7.41 -0.67 -7.16
CA ASP A 7 7.79 0.67 -7.60
C ASP A 7 6.80 1.18 -8.64
N PRO A 8 6.01 2.22 -8.35
CA PRO A 8 5.09 2.77 -9.33
C PRO A 8 5.79 3.52 -10.46
N VAL A 9 7.11 3.80 -10.33
CA VAL A 9 7.99 4.51 -11.29
C VAL A 9 7.60 5.97 -11.53
N ILE A 10 6.32 6.24 -11.80
CA ILE A 10 5.75 7.55 -12.09
C ILE A 10 5.51 8.35 -10.80
N TYR A 11 5.17 7.66 -9.70
CA TYR A 11 4.85 8.30 -8.42
C TYR A 11 6.02 8.18 -7.44
N PRO A 12 6.38 9.23 -6.68
CA PRO A 12 7.57 9.26 -5.84
C PRO A 12 7.38 8.56 -4.48
N ARG A 13 6.63 7.45 -4.43
CA ARG A 13 6.29 6.71 -3.22
C ARG A 13 6.37 5.22 -3.48
N LYS A 14 7.18 4.48 -2.73
CA LYS A 14 7.19 3.02 -2.80
C LYS A 14 5.90 2.45 -2.23
N LEU A 15 5.51 1.27 -2.68
CA LEU A 15 4.44 0.47 -2.09
C LEU A 15 5.02 -0.80 -1.48
N TRP A 16 4.73 -1.04 -0.21
CA TRP A 16 5.03 -2.28 0.48
C TRP A 16 3.75 -2.98 0.89
N VAL A 17 3.68 -4.27 0.63
CA VAL A 17 2.53 -5.12 0.99
C VAL A 17 3.03 -6.27 1.87
N ALA A 18 2.41 -6.45 3.03
CA ALA A 18 2.72 -7.54 3.94
C ALA A 18 1.44 -8.24 4.44
N VAL A 19 1.52 -9.55 4.60
CA VAL A 19 0.53 -10.33 5.36
C VAL A 19 1.16 -10.60 6.71
N SER A 20 0.86 -9.76 7.68
CA SER A 20 1.43 -9.75 9.04
C SER A 20 0.84 -8.62 9.86
N THR A 21 0.68 -8.84 11.16
CA THR A 21 0.32 -7.82 12.15
C THR A 21 1.55 -7.13 12.76
N ASP A 22 2.77 -7.55 12.42
CA ASP A 22 4.00 -6.98 12.95
C ASP A 22 4.19 -5.51 12.53
N THR A 23 4.88 -4.74 13.36
CA THR A 23 5.20 -3.34 13.08
C THR A 23 6.45 -3.17 12.20
N PHE A 24 7.27 -4.20 12.06
CA PHE A 24 8.53 -4.14 11.31
C PHE A 24 9.42 -2.96 11.71
N SER A 25 9.40 -2.59 12.99
CA SER A 25 10.03 -1.39 13.54
C SER A 25 11.54 -1.33 13.30
N ASP A 26 12.21 -2.46 13.04
CA ASP A 26 13.62 -2.53 12.63
C ASP A 26 13.89 -1.96 11.23
N ARG A 27 12.91 -2.05 10.32
CA ARG A 27 13.03 -1.59 8.94
C ARG A 27 12.30 -0.28 8.69
N PHE A 28 11.09 -0.15 9.21
CA PHE A 28 10.22 0.99 8.93
C PHE A 28 10.05 1.90 10.14
N GLU A 29 9.97 3.19 9.87
CA GLU A 29 9.53 4.23 10.79
C GLU A 29 8.12 4.70 10.40
N GLY A 30 7.28 5.00 11.39
CA GLY A 30 5.90 5.46 11.17
C GLY A 30 4.86 4.35 11.02
N VAL A 31 5.15 3.13 11.48
CA VAL A 31 4.21 2.01 11.46
C VAL A 31 3.35 2.04 12.71
N SER A 32 2.03 2.03 12.55
CA SER A 32 1.09 1.99 13.68
C SER A 32 1.08 0.61 14.35
N GLU A 33 0.68 0.55 15.62
CA GLU A 33 0.35 -0.73 16.26
C GLU A 33 -0.84 -1.40 15.54
N TRP A 34 -0.95 -2.72 15.66
CA TRP A 34 -2.06 -3.45 15.06
C TRP A 34 -3.38 -3.14 15.78
N ASP A 35 -4.46 -2.97 15.00
CA ASP A 35 -5.83 -2.87 15.48
C ASP A 35 -6.51 -4.23 15.24
N ASP A 36 -6.81 -4.95 16.32
CA ASP A 36 -7.43 -6.29 16.25
C ASP A 36 -8.86 -6.28 15.66
N THR A 37 -9.43 -5.09 15.38
CA THR A 37 -10.72 -4.94 14.69
C THR A 37 -10.59 -4.70 13.19
N ALA A 38 -9.36 -4.51 12.69
CA ALA A 38 -9.09 -4.17 11.30
C ALA A 38 -8.66 -5.40 10.47
N ASP A 39 -9.18 -5.51 9.25
CA ASP A 39 -8.70 -6.49 8.25
C ASP A 39 -7.34 -6.09 7.65
N ALA A 40 -7.08 -4.78 7.59
CA ALA A 40 -5.89 -4.18 7.02
C ALA A 40 -5.58 -2.80 7.64
N ILE A 41 -4.31 -2.41 7.61
CA ILE A 41 -3.86 -1.08 8.02
C ILE A 41 -2.92 -0.52 6.95
N VAL A 42 -3.14 0.75 6.59
CA VAL A 42 -2.32 1.51 5.65
C VAL A 42 -1.57 2.60 6.42
N ASP A 43 -0.24 2.52 6.41
CA ASP A 43 0.64 3.47 7.08
C ASP A 43 1.55 4.18 6.07
N CYS A 44 1.73 5.50 6.25
CA CYS A 44 2.80 6.23 5.59
C CYS A 44 4.12 5.99 6.34
N VAL A 45 5.08 5.34 5.69
CA VAL A 45 6.31 4.88 6.33
C VAL A 45 7.58 5.39 5.65
N ARG A 46 8.69 5.35 6.39
CA ARG A 46 10.05 5.52 5.86
C ARG A 46 10.85 4.24 6.08
N ASP A 47 11.45 3.72 5.01
CA ASP A 47 12.48 2.68 5.11
C ASP A 47 13.76 3.28 5.67
N LYS A 48 14.12 2.91 6.90
CA LYS A 48 15.27 3.45 7.63
C LYS A 48 16.61 3.07 6.99
N GLN A 49 16.67 1.93 6.30
CA GLN A 49 17.91 1.39 5.74
C GLN A 49 18.25 2.06 4.41
N ARG A 50 17.24 2.29 3.57
CA ARG A 50 17.42 2.86 2.23
C ARG A 50 17.02 4.33 2.13
N ASN A 51 16.48 4.90 3.20
CA ASN A 51 15.95 6.25 3.26
C ASN A 51 14.90 6.53 2.17
N LEU A 52 14.02 5.56 1.92
CA LEU A 52 12.94 5.64 0.94
C LEU A 52 11.60 5.88 1.65
N GLY A 53 10.82 6.84 1.16
CA GLY A 53 9.46 7.08 1.61
C GLY A 53 8.44 6.28 0.81
N GLY A 54 7.41 5.77 1.48
CA GLY A 54 6.35 5.06 0.80
C GLY A 54 5.21 4.68 1.72
N ILE A 55 4.39 3.76 1.27
CA ILE A 55 3.19 3.32 1.96
C ILE A 55 3.33 1.83 2.23
N LEU A 56 3.09 1.44 3.48
CA LEU A 56 3.01 0.05 3.89
C LEU A 56 1.54 -0.30 4.11
N VAL A 57 1.04 -1.29 3.38
CA VAL A 57 -0.24 -1.92 3.69
C VAL A 57 0.02 -3.30 4.30
N ARG A 58 -0.59 -3.53 5.47
CA ARG A 58 -0.51 -4.77 6.22
C ARG A 58 -1.90 -5.38 6.30
N TYR A 59 -2.02 -6.66 5.98
CA TYR A 59 -3.24 -7.45 6.15
C TYR A 59 -3.01 -8.49 7.26
N GLU A 60 -4.01 -8.72 8.12
CA GLU A 60 -3.92 -9.75 9.18
C GLU A 60 -3.68 -11.13 8.58
N SER A 61 -4.32 -11.43 7.45
CA SER A 61 -4.27 -12.74 6.82
C SER A 61 -4.44 -12.64 5.30
N LYS A 62 -4.10 -13.71 4.58
CA LYS A 62 -4.41 -13.80 3.14
C LYS A 62 -5.92 -13.80 2.86
N ASN A 63 -6.73 -14.23 3.83
CA ASN A 63 -8.18 -14.26 3.70
C ASN A 63 -8.78 -12.85 3.77
N ALA A 64 -8.16 -11.95 4.54
CA ALA A 64 -8.51 -10.54 4.58
C ALA A 64 -8.23 -9.79 3.27
N ILE A 65 -7.42 -10.36 2.36
CA ILE A 65 -7.21 -9.78 1.02
C ILE A 65 -8.38 -10.15 0.09
N THR A 66 -9.56 -9.66 0.44
CA THR A 66 -10.77 -9.77 -0.37
C THR A 66 -10.77 -8.73 -1.50
N ILE A 67 -11.63 -8.89 -2.51
CA ILE A 67 -11.78 -7.87 -3.57
C ILE A 67 -12.22 -6.52 -2.98
N ALA A 68 -13.10 -6.55 -1.97
CA ALA A 68 -13.56 -5.35 -1.28
C ALA A 68 -12.42 -4.63 -0.57
N ASN A 69 -11.60 -5.37 0.19
CA ASN A 69 -10.48 -4.79 0.93
C ASN A 69 -9.35 -4.35 -0.01
N ILE A 70 -9.11 -5.05 -1.12
CA ILE A 70 -8.18 -4.57 -2.16
C ILE A 70 -8.64 -3.19 -2.67
N ALA A 71 -9.92 -3.04 -3.04
CA ALA A 71 -10.43 -1.77 -3.56
C ALA A 71 -10.39 -0.65 -2.52
N HIS A 72 -10.75 -0.96 -1.27
CA HIS A 72 -10.73 -0.03 -0.15
C HIS A 72 -9.30 0.49 0.12
N GLU A 73 -8.35 -0.42 0.38
CA GLU A 73 -6.98 0.00 0.68
C GLU A 73 -6.30 0.66 -0.51
N SER A 74 -6.55 0.19 -1.74
CA SER A 74 -5.98 0.82 -2.94
C SER A 74 -6.42 2.27 -3.07
N SER A 75 -7.67 2.58 -2.68
CA SER A 75 -8.18 3.95 -2.67
C SER A 75 -7.47 4.80 -1.61
N HIS A 76 -7.32 4.30 -0.38
CA HIS A 76 -6.57 5.00 0.68
C HIS A 76 -5.11 5.25 0.30
N ILE A 77 -4.43 4.25 -0.27
CA ILE A 77 -3.04 4.36 -0.72
C ILE A 77 -2.94 5.40 -1.85
N ALA A 78 -3.83 5.36 -2.85
CA ALA A 78 -3.84 6.33 -3.94
C ALA A 78 -4.07 7.77 -3.43
N MET A 79 -5.00 7.95 -2.49
CA MET A 79 -5.26 9.24 -1.84
C MET A 79 -4.03 9.79 -1.11
N ASN A 80 -3.31 8.94 -0.36
CA ASN A 80 -2.07 9.34 0.31
C ASN A 80 -0.98 9.77 -0.68
N ILE A 81 -0.84 9.09 -1.82
CA ILE A 81 0.11 9.47 -2.86
C ILE A 81 -0.29 10.82 -3.48
N PHE A 82 -1.59 11.02 -3.74
CA PHE A 82 -2.10 12.27 -4.29
C PHE A 82 -1.84 13.46 -3.37
N ASP A 83 -2.16 13.31 -2.09
CA ASP A 83 -1.87 14.34 -1.08
C ASP A 83 -0.37 14.68 -1.04
N TYR A 84 0.49 13.65 -1.07
CA TYR A 84 1.95 13.83 -1.07
C TYR A 84 2.47 14.64 -2.27
N ILE A 85 1.90 14.44 -3.47
CA ILE A 85 2.31 15.17 -4.68
C ILE A 85 1.56 16.49 -4.88
N GLY A 86 0.68 16.87 -3.95
CA GLY A 86 -0.18 18.05 -4.07
C GLY A 86 -1.29 17.94 -5.12
N ALA A 87 -1.62 16.72 -5.56
CA ALA A 87 -2.75 16.44 -6.44
C ALA A 87 -4.04 16.30 -5.64
N LYS A 88 -5.18 16.61 -6.27
CA LYS A 88 -6.51 16.49 -5.65
C LYS A 88 -7.29 15.37 -6.30
N VAL A 89 -8.10 14.67 -5.51
CA VAL A 89 -9.09 13.73 -6.04
C VAL A 89 -10.30 14.54 -6.52
N ASP A 90 -10.34 14.81 -7.81
CA ASP A 90 -11.40 15.58 -8.47
C ASP A 90 -11.62 15.09 -9.90
N LEU A 91 -12.61 15.66 -10.59
CA LEU A 91 -12.95 15.27 -11.97
C LEU A 91 -11.82 15.54 -12.97
N ALA A 92 -10.88 16.45 -12.67
CA ALA A 92 -9.74 16.74 -13.54
C ALA A 92 -8.65 15.67 -13.42
N ASN A 93 -8.50 15.07 -12.23
CA ASN A 93 -7.50 14.05 -11.94
C ASN A 93 -8.09 12.62 -11.82
N GLN A 94 -9.35 12.43 -12.19
CA GLN A 94 -10.06 11.15 -11.97
C GLN A 94 -9.43 9.97 -12.74
N GLU A 95 -8.87 10.20 -13.93
CA GLU A 95 -8.16 9.16 -14.71
C GLU A 95 -6.85 8.74 -14.05
N THR A 96 -6.01 9.70 -13.62
CA THR A 96 -4.74 9.40 -12.96
C THR A 96 -4.94 8.74 -11.61
N PHE A 97 -6.00 9.14 -10.88
CA PHE A 97 -6.41 8.49 -9.64
C PHE A 97 -6.85 7.05 -9.90
N SER A 98 -7.74 6.84 -10.87
CA SER A 98 -8.27 5.51 -11.20
C SER A 98 -7.18 4.56 -11.69
N TYR A 99 -6.24 5.05 -12.50
CA TYR A 99 -5.04 4.30 -12.90
C TYR A 99 -4.23 3.86 -11.68
N LEU A 100 -3.94 4.78 -10.75
CA LEU A 100 -3.14 4.49 -9.58
C LEU A 100 -3.83 3.47 -8.67
N VAL A 101 -5.14 3.60 -8.44
CA VAL A 101 -5.94 2.61 -7.72
C VAL A 101 -5.83 1.24 -8.39
N GLY A 102 -5.98 1.18 -9.72
CA GLY A 102 -5.85 -0.08 -10.47
C GLY A 102 -4.46 -0.72 -10.35
N TRP A 103 -3.40 0.09 -10.40
CA TRP A 103 -2.03 -0.38 -10.23
C TRP A 103 -1.78 -0.93 -8.82
N ILE A 104 -2.24 -0.22 -7.77
CA ILE A 104 -2.12 -0.67 -6.38
C ILE A 104 -2.90 -1.98 -6.17
N ALA A 105 -4.13 -2.04 -6.69
CA ALA A 105 -4.98 -3.21 -6.57
C ALA A 105 -4.33 -4.45 -7.20
N ASP A 106 -3.67 -4.29 -8.34
CA ASP A 106 -2.91 -5.35 -8.98
C ASP A 106 -1.72 -5.79 -8.13
N CYS A 107 -0.92 -4.87 -7.58
CA CYS A 107 0.19 -5.18 -6.68
C CYS A 107 -0.26 -6.01 -5.46
N ILE A 108 -1.36 -5.62 -4.81
CA ILE A 108 -1.92 -6.36 -3.68
C ILE A 108 -2.42 -7.75 -4.14
N ASN A 109 -3.06 -7.83 -5.31
CA ASN A 109 -3.54 -9.09 -5.86
C ASN A 109 -2.39 -10.05 -6.25
N GLN A 110 -1.24 -9.53 -6.69
CA GLN A 110 -0.03 -10.34 -6.91
C GLN A 110 0.45 -10.98 -5.59
N VAL A 111 0.40 -10.26 -4.47
CA VAL A 111 0.71 -10.82 -3.14
C VAL A 111 -0.32 -11.85 -2.69
N ARG A 112 -1.61 -11.57 -2.90
CA ARG A 112 -2.71 -12.51 -2.61
C ARG A 112 -2.50 -13.84 -3.32
N THR A 113 -2.27 -13.78 -4.63
CA THR A 113 -2.21 -14.96 -5.51
C THR A 113 -0.83 -15.61 -5.55
N GLY A 114 0.22 -14.90 -5.13
CA GLY A 114 1.62 -15.32 -5.30
C GLY A 114 2.11 -15.30 -6.75
N LYS A 115 1.35 -14.68 -7.67
CA LYS A 115 1.69 -14.57 -9.09
C LYS A 115 2.20 -13.17 -9.38
N PHE A 116 3.52 -13.00 -9.40
CA PHE A 116 4.16 -11.73 -9.69
C PHE A 116 4.37 -11.55 -11.20
N LYS A 117 4.23 -10.33 -11.68
CA LYS A 117 4.55 -9.98 -13.08
C LYS A 117 6.07 -9.81 -13.24
N ASP A 118 6.55 -10.16 -14.42
CA ASP A 118 7.96 -9.97 -14.83
C ASP A 118 8.31 -8.49 -15.05
#